data_AF-A0A7J4EKI9-F1
#
_entry.id   AF-A0A7J4EKI9-F1
#
_cell.length_a   1.000
_cell.length_b   1.000
_cell.length_c   1.000
_cell.angle_alpha   90.00
_cell.angle_beta   90.00
_cell.angle_gamma   90.00
#
_symmetry.space_group_name_H-M   'P 1'
#
loop_
_entity.id
_entity.type
_entity.pdbx_description
1 polymer ?
#
loop_
_entity_poly.entity_id
_entity_poly.type
_entity_poly.pdbx_seq_one_letter_code
_entity_poly.pdbx_strand_id
1 'polypeptide(L)'
;MIINFQVNQIDSKIYVSADNARKYKNININYDINLKNISVVAQQTPFGEKTVLRVEYAFSINYLSPNIGHIRFEGLTDYYDKEKNLKKIKEDWDAGNAPINIQNEIANTMVSNLTPIALTISKTLGLPSAVPLPMINFQQKKKEEPVQTPYHM
;
A
#
# COMPACT_ATOMS: atom_id res chain seq x y z
N MET A 1 -2.87 12.20 10.78
CA MET A 1 -3.93 11.23 11.11
C MET A 1 -4.77 10.97 9.88
N ILE A 2 -5.08 9.71 9.61
CA ILE A 2 -6.05 9.34 8.58
C ILE A 2 -7.46 9.64 9.07
N ILE A 3 -8.23 10.36 8.26
CA ILE A 3 -9.61 10.76 8.62
C ILE A 3 -10.67 10.16 7.69
N ASN A 4 -10.26 9.60 6.56
CA ASN A 4 -11.11 8.92 5.61
C ASN A 4 -10.34 7.80 4.92
N PHE A 5 -11.01 6.69 4.65
CA PHE A 5 -10.46 5.54 3.95
C PHE A 5 -11.56 4.89 3.12
N GLN A 6 -11.35 4.81 1.81
CA GLN A 6 -12.36 4.34 0.87
C GLN A 6 -11.74 3.37 -0.14
N VAL A 7 -12.39 2.22 -0.30
CA VAL A 7 -12.12 1.27 -1.39
C VAL A 7 -13.05 1.60 -2.55
N ASN A 8 -12.48 1.87 -3.73
CA ASN A 8 -13.23 2.17 -4.94
C ASN A 8 -13.38 0.94 -5.83
N GLN A 9 -12.36 0.07 -5.84
CA GLN A 9 -12.35 -1.11 -6.68
C GLN A 9 -11.70 -2.29 -5.94
N ILE A 10 -12.29 -3.46 -6.10
CA ILE A 10 -11.72 -4.74 -5.68
C ILE A 10 -11.71 -5.63 -6.91
N ASP A 11 -10.52 -6.08 -7.30
CA ASP A 11 -10.33 -7.05 -8.38
C ASP A 11 -9.68 -8.30 -7.81
N SER A 12 -10.19 -9.47 -8.17
CA SER A 12 -9.64 -10.73 -7.70
C SER A 12 -9.84 -11.82 -8.73
N LYS A 13 -8.80 -12.62 -8.96
CA LYS A 13 -8.83 -13.67 -9.96
C LYS A 13 -8.01 -14.87 -9.50
N ILE A 14 -8.51 -16.06 -9.80
CA ILE A 14 -7.78 -17.31 -9.68
C ILE A 14 -7.44 -17.78 -11.09
N TYR A 15 -6.20 -18.21 -11.30
CA TYR A 15 -5.71 -18.71 -12.60
C TYR A 15 -5.69 -20.23 -12.70
N VAL A 16 -5.93 -20.93 -11.59
CA VAL A 16 -5.90 -22.39 -11.48
C VAL A 16 -7.21 -22.92 -10.90
N SER A 17 -7.53 -24.19 -11.12
CA SER A 17 -8.65 -24.84 -10.42
C SER A 17 -8.37 -24.94 -8.91
N ALA A 18 -9.43 -24.86 -8.10
CA ALA A 18 -9.34 -24.93 -6.63
C ALA A 18 -8.62 -26.20 -6.14
N ASP A 19 -8.80 -27.34 -6.83
CA ASP A 19 -8.13 -28.60 -6.51
C ASP A 19 -6.62 -28.58 -6.73
N ASN A 20 -6.13 -27.74 -7.65
CA ASN A 20 -4.71 -27.58 -7.92
C ASN A 20 -4.09 -26.50 -7.03
N ALA A 21 -4.83 -25.42 -6.71
CA ALA A 21 -4.38 -24.38 -5.78
C ALA A 21 -3.97 -24.96 -4.41
N ARG A 22 -4.74 -25.90 -3.87
CA ARG A 22 -4.49 -26.54 -2.56
C ARG A 22 -3.27 -27.47 -2.53
N LYS A 23 -2.76 -27.91 -3.69
CA LYS A 23 -1.62 -28.82 -3.78
C LYS A 23 -0.27 -28.11 -3.65
N TYR A 24 -0.24 -26.81 -3.92
CA TYR A 24 0.98 -26.02 -3.84
C TYR A 24 1.28 -25.68 -2.38
N LYS A 25 2.29 -26.34 -1.82
CA LYS A 25 2.74 -26.14 -0.42
C LYS A 25 3.57 -24.88 -0.22
N ASN A 26 4.26 -24.42 -1.28
CA ASN A 26 5.20 -23.31 -1.23
C ASN A 26 4.82 -22.25 -2.28
N ILE A 27 3.80 -21.44 -1.97
CA ILE A 27 3.41 -20.32 -2.83
C ILE A 27 4.09 -19.06 -2.30
N ASN A 28 4.76 -18.35 -3.19
CA ASN A 28 5.37 -17.07 -2.87
C ASN A 28 4.30 -15.98 -2.90
N ILE A 29 3.94 -15.42 -1.75
CA ILE A 29 2.95 -14.34 -1.68
C ILE A 29 3.71 -13.01 -1.68
N ASN A 30 3.58 -12.25 -2.76
CA ASN A 30 4.12 -10.91 -2.86
C ASN A 30 3.04 -9.87 -2.56
N TYR A 31 3.40 -8.89 -1.75
CA TYR A 31 2.54 -7.76 -1.43
C TYR A 31 3.15 -6.49 -2.01
N ASP A 32 2.35 -5.74 -2.75
CA ASP A 32 2.75 -4.49 -3.38
C ASP A 32 1.82 -3.37 -2.95
N ILE A 33 2.39 -2.26 -2.47
CA ILE A 33 1.66 -1.05 -2.08
C ILE A 33 2.18 0.10 -2.90
N ASN A 34 1.26 0.72 -3.63
CA ASN A 34 1.54 1.86 -4.48
C ASN A 34 0.68 3.04 -4.03
N LEU A 35 1.33 4.18 -3.77
CA LEU A 35 0.70 5.45 -3.41
C LEU A 35 0.88 6.41 -4.58
N LYS A 36 -0.23 6.85 -5.18
CA LYS A 36 -0.27 7.65 -6.41
C LYS A 36 -1.25 8.82 -6.29
N ASN A 37 -1.21 9.71 -7.28
CA ASN A 37 -2.18 10.81 -7.46
C ASN A 37 -2.46 11.62 -6.18
N ILE A 38 -1.39 12.14 -5.59
CA ILE A 38 -1.47 12.92 -4.36
C ILE A 38 -2.05 14.29 -4.67
N SER A 39 -3.07 14.69 -3.93
CA SER A 39 -3.74 15.98 -4.11
C SER A 39 -4.10 16.62 -2.77
N VAL A 40 -4.21 17.95 -2.74
CA VAL A 40 -4.69 18.69 -1.59
C VAL A 40 -6.11 19.14 -1.91
N VAL A 41 -7.08 18.69 -1.12
CA VAL A 41 -8.51 18.94 -1.36
C VAL A 41 -9.20 19.42 -0.08
N ALA A 42 -10.30 20.15 -0.23
CA ALA A 42 -11.22 20.38 0.89
C ALA A 42 -12.13 19.16 1.03
N GLN A 43 -12.25 18.64 2.24
CA GLN A 43 -13.07 17.49 2.58
C GLN A 43 -14.02 17.86 3.71
N GLN A 44 -15.30 17.55 3.54
CA GLN A 44 -16.26 17.66 4.62
C GLN A 44 -16.01 16.55 5.63
N THR A 45 -15.79 16.92 6.89
CA THR A 45 -15.59 15.98 8.01
C THR A 45 -16.69 16.19 9.05
N PRO A 46 -16.87 15.26 10.02
CA PRO A 46 -17.74 15.49 11.17
C PRO A 46 -17.35 16.74 12.00
N PHE A 47 -16.13 17.26 11.83
CA PHE A 47 -15.59 18.43 12.52
C PHE A 47 -15.54 19.69 11.63
N GLY A 48 -16.34 19.72 10.56
CA GLY A 48 -16.39 20.80 9.56
C GLY A 48 -15.53 20.53 8.33
N GLU A 49 -15.48 21.50 7.42
CA GLU A 49 -14.61 21.43 6.24
C GLU A 49 -13.14 21.52 6.67
N LYS A 50 -12.32 20.57 6.21
CA LYS A 50 -10.88 20.53 6.46
C LYS A 50 -10.15 20.38 5.14
N THR A 51 -9.02 21.07 5.02
CA THR A 51 -8.05 20.77 3.95
C THR A 51 -7.32 19.49 4.30
N VAL A 52 -7.27 18.54 3.37
CA VAL A 52 -6.67 17.21 3.54
C VAL A 52 -5.74 16.89 2.40
N LEU A 53 -4.80 15.99 2.65
CA LEU A 53 -3.97 15.36 1.64
C LEU A 53 -4.63 14.06 1.21
N ARG A 54 -5.24 14.06 0.02
CA ARG A 54 -5.82 12.88 -0.60
C ARG A 54 -4.74 12.09 -1.32
N VAL A 55 -4.66 10.80 -1.02
CA VAL A 55 -3.72 9.86 -1.65
C VAL A 55 -4.53 8.72 -2.23
N GLU A 56 -4.41 8.51 -3.54
CA GLU A 56 -4.93 7.30 -4.15
C GLU A 56 -3.95 6.16 -3.93
N TYR A 57 -4.47 4.97 -3.69
CA TYR A 57 -3.65 3.80 -3.44
C TYR A 57 -4.06 2.62 -4.30
N ALA A 58 -3.08 1.74 -4.54
CA ALA A 58 -3.30 0.38 -4.98
C ALA A 58 -2.56 -0.57 -4.03
N PHE A 59 -3.27 -1.58 -3.54
CA PHE A 59 -2.70 -2.67 -2.75
C PHE A 59 -2.94 -4.00 -3.47
N SER A 60 -1.87 -4.71 -3.81
CA SER A 60 -1.95 -5.99 -4.51
C SER A 60 -1.33 -7.10 -3.70
N ILE A 61 -2.01 -8.25 -3.70
CA ILE A 61 -1.58 -9.51 -3.12
C ILE A 61 -1.47 -10.49 -4.28
N ASN A 62 -0.25 -10.83 -4.66
CA ASN A 62 0.06 -11.66 -5.80
C ASN A 62 0.56 -13.02 -5.32
N TYR A 63 -0.09 -14.09 -5.76
CA TYR A 63 0.31 -15.45 -5.41
C TYR A 63 1.16 -16.03 -6.53
N LEU A 64 2.48 -15.94 -6.36
CA LEU A 64 3.51 -16.25 -7.35
C LEU A 64 4.14 -17.64 -7.11
N SER A 65 4.75 -18.17 -8.17
CA SER A 65 5.53 -19.43 -8.17
C SER A 65 4.81 -20.64 -7.53
N PRO A 66 3.76 -21.19 -8.17
CA PRO A 66 3.21 -20.79 -9.47
C PRO A 66 2.23 -19.61 -9.35
N ASN A 67 2.00 -18.92 -10.47
CA ASN A 67 1.00 -17.85 -10.50
C ASN A 67 -0.41 -18.45 -10.42
N ILE A 68 -1.00 -18.43 -9.22
CA ILE A 68 -2.31 -19.05 -8.97
C ILE A 68 -3.45 -18.03 -8.86
N GLY A 69 -3.14 -16.76 -8.69
CA GLY A 69 -4.15 -15.71 -8.57
C GLY A 69 -3.61 -14.42 -7.99
N HIS A 70 -4.50 -13.44 -7.90
CA HIS A 70 -4.24 -12.16 -7.24
C HIS A 70 -5.49 -11.59 -6.60
N ILE A 71 -5.28 -10.68 -5.65
CA ILE A 71 -6.28 -9.79 -5.07
C ILE A 71 -5.72 -8.38 -5.14
N ARG A 72 -6.46 -7.43 -5.70
CA ARG A 72 -6.07 -6.04 -5.85
C ARG A 72 -7.16 -5.12 -5.34
N PHE A 73 -6.77 -4.19 -4.49
CA PHE A 73 -7.62 -3.13 -3.97
C PHE A 73 -7.14 -1.81 -4.54
N GLU A 74 -8.06 -0.98 -5.01
CA GLU A 74 -7.79 0.41 -5.34
C GLU A 74 -8.74 1.32 -4.60
N GLY A 75 -8.26 2.49 -4.21
CA GLY A 75 -9.03 3.40 -3.38
C GLY A 75 -8.32 4.71 -3.13
N LEU A 76 -8.83 5.43 -2.14
CA LEU A 76 -8.28 6.69 -1.69
C LEU A 76 -8.31 6.78 -0.17
N THR A 77 -7.39 7.55 0.38
CA THR A 77 -7.36 7.89 1.79
C THR A 77 -7.06 9.37 1.96
N ASP A 78 -7.66 9.98 2.97
CA ASP A 78 -7.44 11.39 3.28
C ASP A 78 -6.65 11.51 4.60
N TYR A 79 -5.47 12.11 4.50
CA TYR A 79 -4.60 12.43 5.62
C TYR A 79 -4.80 13.89 6.04
N TYR A 80 -5.00 14.10 7.34
CA TYR A 80 -5.10 15.42 7.95
C TYR A 80 -4.02 15.61 9.00
N ASP A 81 -3.45 16.80 9.01
CA ASP A 81 -2.48 17.26 10.00
C ASP A 81 -2.70 18.75 10.24
N LYS A 82 -2.90 19.13 11.50
CA LYS A 82 -3.19 20.52 11.89
C LYS A 82 -1.94 21.39 11.88
N GLU A 83 -0.78 20.79 12.12
CA GLU A 83 0.48 21.51 12.34
C GLU A 83 1.30 21.60 11.06
N LYS A 84 1.13 20.65 10.13
CA LYS A 84 1.90 20.59 8.89
C LYS A 84 1.23 21.30 7.72
N ASN A 85 2.06 21.92 6.88
CA ASN A 85 1.63 22.47 5.61
C ASN A 85 1.44 21.35 4.57
N LEU A 86 0.18 20.96 4.32
CA LEU A 86 -0.17 19.89 3.39
C LEU A 86 0.26 20.17 1.94
N LYS A 87 0.32 21.45 1.53
CA LYS A 87 0.83 21.81 0.20
C LYS A 87 2.32 21.49 0.08
N LYS A 88 3.09 21.80 1.13
CA LYS A 88 4.52 21.48 1.16
C LYS A 88 4.77 19.97 1.13
N ILE A 89 3.98 19.21 1.89
CA ILE A 89 4.03 17.74 1.87
C ILE A 89 3.76 17.21 0.45
N LYS A 90 2.77 17.76 -0.26
CA LYS A 90 2.49 17.39 -1.65
C LYS A 90 3.70 17.67 -2.56
N GLU A 91 4.27 18.87 -2.48
CA GLU A 91 5.46 19.23 -3.27
C GLU A 91 6.64 18.28 -3.01
N ASP A 92 6.90 17.95 -1.75
CA ASP A 92 7.97 17.03 -1.37
C ASP A 92 7.68 15.62 -1.91
N TRP A 93 6.42 15.21 -1.92
CA TRP A 93 5.98 13.93 -2.50
C TRP A 93 6.19 13.88 -4.02
N ASP A 94 5.78 14.93 -4.73
CA ASP A 94 5.95 15.07 -6.19
C ASP A 94 7.44 15.07 -6.57
N ALA A 95 8.30 15.60 -5.70
CA ALA A 95 9.76 15.56 -5.84
C ALA A 95 10.40 14.21 -5.46
N GLY A 96 9.61 13.19 -5.10
CA GLY A 96 10.10 11.88 -4.66
C GLY A 96 10.66 11.84 -3.24
N ASN A 97 10.45 12.90 -2.45
CA ASN A 97 10.91 13.05 -1.07
C ASN A 97 9.74 12.97 -0.07
N ALA A 98 8.76 12.10 -0.36
CA ALA A 98 7.59 11.90 0.46
C ALA A 98 7.96 11.64 1.95
N PRO A 99 7.36 12.35 2.91
CA PRO A 99 7.67 12.16 4.33
C PRO A 99 7.41 10.72 4.77
N ILE A 100 8.45 10.01 5.24
CA ILE A 100 8.38 8.59 5.60
C ILE A 100 7.32 8.31 6.66
N ASN A 101 7.18 9.20 7.65
CA ASN A 101 6.20 9.03 8.72
C ASN A 101 4.77 8.99 8.15
N ILE A 102 4.47 9.79 7.12
CA ILE A 102 3.15 9.84 6.48
C ILE A 102 2.95 8.61 5.60
N GLN A 103 3.97 8.22 4.82
CA GLN A 103 3.93 6.99 4.03
C GLN A 103 3.65 5.76 4.90
N ASN A 104 4.38 5.62 6.02
CA ASN A 104 4.21 4.53 6.97
C ASN A 104 2.81 4.54 7.59
N GLU A 105 2.30 5.70 7.99
CA GLU A 105 0.96 5.82 8.56
C GLU A 105 -0.12 5.39 7.56
N ILE A 106 -0.03 5.83 6.31
CA ILE A 106 -0.95 5.46 5.24
C ILE A 106 -0.88 3.95 4.96
N ALA A 107 0.31 3.40 4.78
CA ALA A 107 0.46 1.98 4.43
C ALA A 107 0.03 1.06 5.57
N ASN A 108 0.36 1.39 6.82
CA ASN A 108 -0.10 0.60 7.97
C ASN A 108 -1.61 0.66 8.14
N THR A 109 -2.22 1.83 7.91
CA THR A 109 -3.70 1.97 7.91
C THR A 109 -4.34 1.19 6.78
N MET A 110 -3.71 1.14 5.61
CA MET A 110 -4.18 0.37 4.47
C MET A 110 -4.12 -1.13 4.75
N VAL A 111 -3.01 -1.63 5.27
CA VAL A 111 -2.86 -3.04 5.65
C VAL A 111 -3.88 -3.42 6.72
N SER A 112 -4.06 -2.61 7.76
CA SER A 112 -4.98 -2.94 8.85
C SER A 112 -6.44 -3.02 8.38
N ASN A 113 -6.85 -2.13 7.48
CA ASN A 113 -8.22 -2.12 6.93
C ASN A 113 -8.45 -3.22 5.87
N LEU A 114 -7.46 -3.48 5.01
CA LEU A 114 -7.65 -4.38 3.86
C LEU A 114 -7.34 -5.85 4.20
N THR A 115 -6.52 -6.14 5.21
CA THR A 115 -6.17 -7.52 5.56
C THR A 115 -7.39 -8.39 5.89
N PRO A 116 -8.37 -7.96 6.72
CA PRO A 116 -9.55 -8.77 7.00
C PRO A 116 -10.38 -9.09 5.75
N ILE A 117 -10.46 -8.12 4.83
CA ILE A 117 -11.17 -8.27 3.54
C ILE A 117 -10.42 -9.25 2.65
N ALA A 118 -9.10 -9.11 2.54
CA ALA A 118 -8.23 -10.00 1.79
C ALA A 118 -8.29 -11.45 2.29
N LEU A 119 -8.30 -11.66 3.61
CA LEU A 119 -8.47 -12.98 4.22
C LEU A 119 -9.81 -13.60 3.79
N THR A 120 -10.88 -12.82 3.84
CA THR A 120 -12.22 -13.28 3.42
C THR A 120 -12.26 -13.65 1.94
N ILE A 121 -11.69 -12.81 1.06
CA ILE A 121 -11.61 -13.07 -0.38
C ILE A 121 -10.76 -14.32 -0.65
N SER A 122 -9.57 -14.43 -0.04
CA SER A 122 -8.68 -15.57 -0.22
C SER A 122 -9.37 -16.89 0.14
N LYS A 123 -10.11 -16.92 1.26
CA LYS A 123 -10.89 -18.08 1.70
C LYS A 123 -12.00 -18.43 0.70
N THR A 124 -12.76 -17.44 0.24
CA THR A 124 -13.84 -17.63 -0.74
C THR A 124 -13.29 -18.15 -2.07
N LEU A 125 -12.11 -17.68 -2.48
CA LEU A 125 -11.44 -18.10 -3.70
C LEU A 125 -10.62 -19.40 -3.55
N GLY A 126 -10.53 -19.97 -2.34
CA GLY A 126 -9.68 -21.14 -2.09
C GLY A 126 -8.19 -20.89 -2.32
N LEU A 127 -7.77 -19.62 -2.33
CA LEU A 127 -6.37 -19.22 -2.32
C LEU A 127 -5.78 -19.44 -0.92
N PRO A 128 -4.46 -19.64 -0.79
CA PRO A 128 -3.82 -19.63 0.52
C PRO A 128 -4.13 -18.34 1.26
N SER A 129 -4.21 -18.45 2.58
CA SER A 129 -4.44 -17.28 3.44
C SER A 129 -3.40 -16.20 3.13
N ALA A 130 -3.87 -15.01 2.76
CA ALA A 130 -3.03 -13.82 2.72
C ALA A 130 -2.71 -13.42 4.17
N VAL A 131 -1.70 -14.08 4.76
CA VAL A 131 -1.29 -13.83 6.15
C VAL A 131 -0.89 -12.35 6.30
N PRO A 132 -1.30 -11.66 7.39
CA PRO A 132 -0.99 -10.26 7.61
C PRO A 132 0.47 -9.92 7.38
N LEU A 133 0.72 -8.85 6.64
CA LEU A 133 2.02 -8.20 6.59
C LEU A 133 2.40 -7.66 7.99
N PRO A 134 3.65 -7.81 8.44
CA PRO A 134 4.14 -7.06 9.59
C PRO A 134 4.11 -5.55 9.29
N MET A 135 4.20 -4.71 10.33
CA MET A 135 4.21 -3.25 10.19
C MET A 135 5.13 -2.81 9.05
N ILE A 136 4.57 -2.04 8.11
CA ILE A 136 5.29 -1.51 6.97
C ILE A 136 6.13 -0.34 7.46
N ASN A 137 7.42 -0.43 7.15
CA ASN A 137 8.39 0.62 7.36
C ASN A 137 9.05 0.92 6.02
N PHE A 138 8.64 2.00 5.37
CA PHE A 138 9.37 2.58 4.26
C PHE A 138 10.72 3.05 4.79
N GLN A 139 11.78 2.35 4.41
CA GLN A 139 13.14 2.76 4.69
C GLN A 139 13.53 3.88 3.71
N GLN A 140 14.15 4.93 4.23
CA GLN A 140 14.80 5.96 3.43
C GLN A 140 15.86 5.26 2.58
N LYS A 141 15.74 5.28 1.24
CA LYS A 141 16.85 4.87 0.37
C LYS A 141 18.04 5.78 0.71
N LYS A 142 18.99 5.26 1.50
CA LYS A 142 20.32 5.86 1.62
C LYS A 142 20.85 5.95 0.19
N LYS A 143 21.15 7.16 -0.29
CA LYS A 143 21.93 7.33 -1.52
C LYS A 143 23.16 6.42 -1.37
N GLU A 144 23.30 5.46 -2.26
CA GLU A 144 24.53 4.67 -2.38
C GLU A 144 25.63 5.69 -2.68
N GLU A 145 26.50 5.95 -1.70
CA GLU A 145 27.71 6.72 -1.92
C GLU A 145 28.54 5.95 -2.96
N PRO A 146 29.09 6.63 -3.99
CA PRO A 146 29.89 5.96 -4.99
C PRO A 146 31.07 5.28 -4.30
N VAL A 147 31.18 3.96 -4.49
CA VAL A 147 32.32 3.17 -4.03
C VAL A 147 33.58 3.80 -4.64
N GLN A 148 34.36 4.51 -3.82
CA GLN A 148 35.69 4.94 -4.21
C GLN A 148 36.56 3.68 -4.32
N THR A 149 36.78 3.19 -5.54
CA THR A 149 37.74 2.13 -5.81
C THR A 149 39.15 2.67 -5.50
N PRO A 150 39.91 2.07 -4.57
CA PRO A 150 41.29 2.45 -4.38
C PRO A 150 42.09 1.93 -5.58
N TYR A 151 42.58 2.85 -6.41
CA TYR A 151 43.67 2.59 -7.36
C TYR A 151 44.83 1.95 -6.59
N HIS A 152 45.17 0.71 -6.95
CA HIS A 152 46.49 0.17 -6.63
C HIS A 152 47.45 0.65 -7.71
N MET A 153 48.59 1.18 -7.24
CA MET A 153 49.75 1.62 -8.01
C MET A 153 50.38 0.49 -8.82
#